data_AF-A0A7D9M7L1-F1
#
_entry.id   AF-A0A7D9M7L1-F1
#
_cell.length_a   1.000
_cell.length_b   1.000
_cell.length_c   1.000
_cell.angle_alpha   90.00
_cell.angle_beta   90.00
_cell.angle_gamma   90.00
#
_symmetry.space_group_name_H-M   'P 1'
#
loop_
_entity.id
_entity.type
_entity.pdbx_description
1 polymer ?
#
loop_
_entity_poly.entity_id
_entity_poly.type
_entity_poly.pdbx_seq_one_letter_code
_entity_poly.pdbx_strand_id
1 'polypeptide(L)'
;EVARVRPLGSSDGIGECRKSEKSSKPQHKIINARDKKPSKVVSMGRFLLQLPWSNLFSTLQSCEEKLKLFTELINLGLDIIMPKLPVKVMIDRPWLSAQLKGLITHRQKALASNNESLYKILRNKVNRGRSAYYESKVKDLGDTKPRD
;
A
#
# COMPACT_ATOMS: atom_id res chain seq x y z
N GLU A 1 -50.47 19.01 -48.38
CA GLU A 1 -50.24 18.77 -46.94
C GLU A 1 -48.74 18.78 -46.71
N VAL A 2 -48.20 19.92 -46.23
CA VAL A 2 -46.76 20.18 -46.25
C VAL A 2 -46.14 19.78 -44.91
N ALA A 3 -45.24 18.80 -44.95
CA ALA A 3 -44.48 18.32 -43.81
C ALA A 3 -43.60 19.44 -43.22
N ARG A 4 -43.83 19.76 -41.94
CA ARG A 4 -43.00 20.72 -41.18
C ARG A 4 -41.91 19.96 -40.45
N VAL A 5 -40.70 19.96 -41.02
CA VAL A 5 -39.47 19.46 -40.37
C VAL A 5 -39.15 20.35 -39.17
N ARG A 6 -38.85 19.75 -38.02
CA ARG A 6 -38.49 20.45 -36.76
C ARG A 6 -37.03 20.94 -36.84
N PRO A 7 -36.70 22.14 -36.32
CA PRO A 7 -35.33 22.66 -36.39
C PRO A 7 -34.36 21.88 -35.49
N LEU A 8 -33.14 21.68 -35.97
CA LEU A 8 -31.99 21.27 -35.16
C LEU A 8 -31.63 22.37 -34.15
N GLY A 9 -31.37 21.95 -32.91
CA GLY A 9 -30.68 22.75 -31.91
C GLY A 9 -31.51 23.04 -30.66
N SER A 10 -31.48 22.12 -29.69
CA SER A 10 -31.64 22.48 -28.28
C SER A 10 -30.61 21.72 -27.46
N SER A 11 -29.79 22.53 -26.81
CA SER A 11 -28.80 22.18 -25.80
C SER A 11 -29.43 21.47 -24.63
N ASP A 12 -28.92 20.28 -24.30
CA ASP A 12 -28.91 19.78 -22.92
C ASP A 12 -27.46 19.46 -22.55
N GLY A 13 -26.69 20.54 -22.33
CA GLY A 13 -25.48 20.45 -21.54
C GLY A 13 -25.86 20.06 -20.12
N ILE A 14 -25.98 18.76 -19.85
CA ILE A 14 -25.92 18.23 -18.50
C ILE A 14 -24.49 18.49 -18.03
N GLY A 15 -24.28 19.70 -17.52
CA GLY A 15 -23.16 20.06 -16.67
C GLY A 15 -23.29 19.20 -15.42
N GLU A 16 -22.79 17.98 -15.49
CA GLU A 16 -22.63 17.12 -14.34
C GLU A 16 -21.60 17.80 -13.44
N CYS A 17 -22.10 18.58 -12.47
CA CYS A 17 -21.33 19.17 -11.39
C CYS A 17 -20.48 18.06 -10.79
N ARG A 18 -19.19 18.06 -11.12
CA ARG A 18 -18.18 17.25 -10.44
C ARG A 18 -18.17 17.71 -9.00
N LYS A 19 -18.99 17.06 -8.16
CA LYS A 19 -18.87 17.18 -6.71
C LYS A 19 -17.44 16.76 -6.41
N SER A 20 -16.64 17.70 -5.94
CA SER A 20 -15.31 17.44 -5.42
C SER A 20 -15.49 16.50 -4.23
N GLU A 21 -15.37 15.20 -4.48
CA GLU A 21 -15.36 14.21 -3.42
C GLU A 21 -14.20 14.55 -2.49
N LYS A 22 -14.57 14.88 -1.25
CA LYS A 22 -13.62 15.00 -0.15
C LYS A 22 -12.80 13.71 -0.16
N SER A 23 -11.50 13.81 -0.45
CA SER A 23 -10.61 12.66 -0.51
C SER A 23 -10.77 11.86 0.78
N SER A 24 -11.32 10.65 0.70
CA SER A 24 -11.36 9.74 1.84
C SER A 24 -9.92 9.59 2.32
N LYS A 25 -9.64 10.02 3.57
CA LYS A 25 -8.28 9.98 4.12
C LYS A 25 -7.72 8.56 3.89
N PRO A 26 -6.46 8.44 3.44
CA PRO A 26 -5.86 7.14 3.19
C PRO A 26 -6.03 6.28 4.45
N GLN A 27 -6.66 5.13 4.30
CA GLN A 27 -6.85 4.25 5.44
C GLN A 27 -5.52 3.59 5.76
N HIS A 28 -5.12 3.69 7.02
CA HIS A 28 -3.88 3.12 7.51
C HIS A 28 -4.19 2.11 8.60
N LYS A 29 -3.43 1.01 8.62
CA LYS A 29 -3.38 0.09 9.75
C LYS A 29 -2.05 0.28 10.46
N ILE A 30 -2.10 0.22 11.78
CA ILE A 30 -0.89 0.15 12.60
C ILE A 30 -0.63 -1.33 12.84
N ILE A 31 0.56 -1.79 12.46
CA ILE A 31 1.01 -3.16 12.75
C ILE A 31 2.28 -3.08 13.59
N ASN A 32 2.48 -4.05 14.48
CA ASN A 32 3.76 -4.15 15.21
C ASN A 32 4.74 -4.94 14.35
N ALA A 33 5.85 -4.31 13.97
CA ALA A 33 6.88 -4.92 13.14
C ALA A 33 8.28 -4.57 13.64
N ARG A 34 9.23 -5.48 13.43
CA ARG A 34 10.67 -5.21 13.62
C ARG A 34 11.25 -4.62 12.34
N ASP A 35 12.22 -3.71 12.47
CA ASP A 35 12.95 -3.17 11.33
C ASP A 35 13.88 -4.26 10.75
N LYS A 36 13.67 -4.63 9.48
CA LYS A 36 14.43 -5.66 8.76
C LYS A 36 15.41 -5.09 7.74
N LYS A 37 15.76 -3.80 7.86
CA LYS A 37 16.78 -3.20 6.99
C LYS A 37 18.07 -4.01 7.03
N PRO A 38 18.79 -4.13 5.90
CA PRO A 38 20.05 -4.88 5.84
C PRO A 38 21.05 -4.47 6.92
N SER A 39 21.14 -3.17 7.23
CA SER A 39 22.03 -2.66 8.29
C SER A 39 21.68 -3.24 9.68
N LYS A 40 20.40 -3.32 10.02
CA LYS A 40 19.92 -3.87 11.30
C LYS A 40 20.14 -5.38 11.37
N VAL A 41 19.88 -6.09 10.28
CA VAL A 41 20.15 -7.53 10.18
C VAL A 41 21.64 -7.83 10.34
N VAL A 42 22.51 -7.04 9.70
CA VAL A 42 23.98 -7.16 9.85
C VAL A 42 24.40 -6.89 11.29
N SER A 43 23.86 -5.85 11.94
CA SER A 43 24.15 -5.58 13.36
C SER A 43 23.73 -6.73 14.27
N MET A 44 22.58 -7.35 14.02
CA MET A 44 22.14 -8.55 14.76
C MET A 44 23.10 -9.73 14.54
N GLY A 45 23.55 -9.95 13.30
CA GLY A 45 24.55 -10.97 13.00
C GLY A 45 25.85 -10.74 13.76
N ARG A 46 26.35 -9.49 13.78
CA ARG A 46 27.56 -9.12 14.55
C ARG A 46 27.39 -9.37 16.05
N PHE A 47 26.24 -9.00 16.61
CA PHE A 47 25.92 -9.27 18.01
C PHE A 47 25.99 -10.77 18.32
N LEU A 48 25.35 -11.61 17.50
CA LEU A 48 25.36 -13.06 17.71
C LEU A 48 26.76 -13.67 17.56
N LEU A 49 27.60 -13.14 16.66
CA LEU A 49 28.98 -13.59 16.49
C LEU A 49 29.91 -13.20 17.65
N GLN A 50 29.57 -12.15 18.40
CA GLN A 50 30.36 -11.70 19.55
C GLN A 50 30.05 -12.48 20.83
N LEU A 51 28.96 -13.24 20.86
CA LEU A 51 28.58 -14.02 22.05
C LEU A 51 29.51 -15.24 22.21
N PRO A 52 30.09 -15.45 23.41
CA PRO A 52 30.95 -16.60 23.68
C PRO A 52 30.13 -17.87 23.92
N TRP A 53 29.47 -18.38 22.88
CA TRP A 53 28.51 -19.50 22.97
C TRP A 53 29.05 -20.73 23.68
N SER A 54 30.30 -21.12 23.42
CA SER A 54 30.92 -22.28 24.07
C SER A 54 30.99 -22.14 25.59
N ASN A 55 31.30 -20.93 26.08
CA ASN A 55 31.38 -20.65 27.52
C ASN A 55 30.00 -20.50 28.15
N LEU A 56 29.04 -19.96 27.40
CA LEU A 56 27.66 -19.81 27.85
C LEU A 56 26.95 -21.18 28.00
N PHE A 57 27.29 -22.15 27.14
CA PHE A 57 26.67 -23.47 27.17
C PHE A 57 27.45 -24.50 27.98
N SER A 58 28.74 -24.29 28.27
CA SER A 58 29.54 -25.24 29.06
C SER A 58 29.09 -25.34 30.52
N THR A 59 28.47 -24.28 31.06
CA THR A 59 27.97 -24.22 32.43
C THR A 59 26.61 -24.90 32.62
N LEU A 60 25.89 -25.19 31.53
CA LEU A 60 24.54 -25.73 31.54
C LEU A 60 24.55 -27.24 31.32
N GLN A 61 23.83 -27.98 32.17
CA GLN A 61 23.81 -29.44 32.12
C GLN A 61 22.67 -29.96 31.27
N SER A 62 21.50 -29.30 31.30
CA SER A 62 20.33 -29.73 30.53
C SER A 62 20.27 -29.09 29.14
N CYS A 63 19.76 -29.84 28.16
CA CYS A 63 19.43 -29.30 26.84
C CYS A 63 18.34 -28.22 26.91
N GLU A 64 17.40 -28.35 27.84
CA GLU A 64 16.31 -27.39 28.02
C GLU A 64 16.84 -26.02 28.49
N GLU A 65 17.77 -26.02 29.43
CA GLU A 65 18.43 -24.81 29.93
C GLU A 65 19.19 -24.10 28.82
N LYS A 66 19.92 -24.86 27.98
CA LYS A 66 20.65 -24.30 26.83
C LYS A 66 19.71 -23.65 25.82
N LEU A 67 18.59 -24.32 25.52
CA LEU A 67 17.58 -23.78 24.61
C LEU A 67 16.94 -22.50 25.18
N LYS A 68 16.66 -22.48 26.48
CA LYS A 68 16.11 -21.33 27.18
C LYS A 68 17.06 -20.14 27.10
N LEU A 69 18.32 -20.32 27.49
CA LEU A 69 19.34 -19.27 27.44
C LEU A 69 19.55 -18.75 26.01
N PHE A 70 19.63 -19.66 25.03
CA PHE A 70 19.75 -19.30 23.61
C PHE A 70 18.59 -18.41 23.15
N THR A 71 17.36 -18.80 23.50
CA THR A 71 16.15 -18.06 23.15
C THR A 71 16.12 -16.69 23.82
N GLU A 72 16.50 -16.60 25.09
CA GLU A 72 16.59 -15.35 25.84
C GLU A 72 17.61 -14.38 25.22
N LEU A 73 18.81 -14.87 24.88
CA LEU A 73 19.87 -14.05 24.27
C LEU A 73 19.47 -13.55 22.87
N ILE A 74 18.83 -14.41 22.07
CA ILE A 74 18.30 -13.98 20.76
C ILE A 74 17.23 -12.91 20.94
N ASN A 75 16.27 -13.13 21.84
CA ASN A 75 15.19 -12.17 22.08
C ASN A 75 15.75 -10.84 22.58
N LEU A 76 16.72 -10.86 23.50
CA LEU A 76 17.43 -9.68 23.99
C LEU A 76 18.10 -8.92 22.83
N GLY A 77 18.88 -9.61 22.00
CA GLY A 77 19.52 -9.00 20.84
C GLY A 77 18.51 -8.41 19.85
N LEU A 78 17.42 -9.14 19.60
CA LEU A 78 16.32 -8.67 18.75
C LEU A 78 15.66 -7.41 19.33
N ASP A 79 15.41 -7.34 20.63
CA ASP A 79 14.74 -6.20 21.26
C ASP A 79 15.64 -4.96 21.35
N ILE A 80 16.95 -5.14 21.54
CA ILE A 80 17.91 -4.03 21.54
C ILE A 80 18.15 -3.50 20.12
N ILE A 81 18.39 -4.38 19.14
CA ILE A 81 18.87 -3.97 17.81
C ILE A 81 17.69 -3.69 16.87
N MET A 82 16.65 -4.53 16.94
CA MET A 82 15.48 -4.53 16.06
C MET A 82 14.17 -4.54 16.88
N PRO A 83 13.92 -3.52 17.72
CA PRO A 83 12.73 -3.50 18.58
C PRO A 83 11.44 -3.63 17.76
N LYS A 84 10.43 -4.29 18.35
CA LYS A 84 9.08 -4.29 17.78
C LYS A 84 8.48 -2.90 17.97
N LEU A 85 8.24 -2.21 16.87
CA LEU A 85 7.67 -0.87 16.88
C LEU A 85 6.36 -0.85 16.08
N PRO A 86 5.40 0.02 16.45
CA PRO A 86 4.22 0.25 15.65
C PRO A 86 4.61 0.94 14.35
N VAL A 87 4.35 0.28 13.23
CA VAL A 87 4.57 0.80 11.89
C VAL A 87 3.23 1.08 11.23
N LYS A 88 3.09 2.29 10.69
CA LYS A 88 1.93 2.71 9.93
C LYS A 88 2.02 2.17 8.50
N VAL A 89 1.15 1.23 8.17
CA VAL A 89 1.05 0.65 6.82
C VAL A 89 -0.20 1.17 6.13
N MET A 90 -0.06 1.61 4.89
CA MET A 90 -1.19 1.96 4.03
C MET A 90 -1.96 0.70 3.66
N ILE A 91 -3.26 0.65 3.98
CA ILE A 91 -4.13 -0.49 3.62
C ILE A 91 -4.31 -0.52 2.10
N ASP A 92 -4.54 0.66 1.53
CA ASP A 92 -4.75 0.85 0.11
C ASP A 92 -3.58 1.57 -0.52
N ARG A 93 -3.36 1.33 -1.81
CA ARG A 93 -2.40 2.12 -2.57
C ARG A 93 -2.85 3.59 -2.60
N PRO A 94 -1.93 4.57 -2.56
CA PRO A 94 -2.27 5.99 -2.60
C PRO A 94 -3.16 6.40 -3.79
N TRP A 95 -3.01 5.72 -4.93
CA TRP A 95 -3.80 5.95 -6.15
C TRP A 95 -5.19 5.29 -6.13
N LEU A 96 -5.50 4.49 -5.11
CA LEU A 96 -6.73 3.71 -5.02
C LEU A 96 -7.83 4.48 -4.27
N SER A 97 -8.46 5.42 -4.98
CA SER A 97 -9.61 6.17 -4.46
C SER A 97 -10.86 5.30 -4.31
N ALA A 98 -11.85 5.77 -3.52
CA ALA A 98 -13.14 5.09 -3.37
C ALA A 98 -13.84 4.89 -4.74
N GLN A 99 -13.79 5.89 -5.63
CA GLN A 99 -14.30 5.79 -7.00
C GLN A 99 -13.58 4.70 -7.80
N LEU A 100 -12.25 4.65 -7.72
CA LEU A 100 -11.47 3.65 -8.44
C LEU A 100 -11.73 2.24 -7.92
N LYS A 101 -11.93 2.08 -6.61
CA LYS A 101 -12.41 0.81 -6.02
C LYS A 101 -13.76 0.41 -6.58
N GLY A 102 -14.71 1.35 -6.66
CA GLY A 102 -16.00 1.12 -7.31
C GLY A 102 -15.84 0.61 -8.74
N LEU A 103 -15.03 1.29 -9.55
CA LEU A 103 -14.75 0.86 -10.93
C LEU A 103 -14.11 -0.53 -11.01
N ILE A 104 -13.20 -0.87 -10.10
CA ILE A 104 -12.58 -2.21 -10.03
C ILE A 104 -13.64 -3.27 -9.69
N THR A 105 -14.50 -3.02 -8.72
CA THR A 105 -15.59 -3.92 -8.33
C THR A 105 -16.57 -4.13 -9.50
N HIS A 106 -16.97 -3.05 -10.17
CA HIS A 106 -17.84 -3.13 -11.35
C HIS A 106 -17.16 -3.91 -12.49
N ARG A 107 -15.87 -3.71 -12.71
CA ARG A 107 -15.10 -4.46 -13.72
C ARG A 107 -15.06 -5.95 -13.40
N GLN A 108 -14.86 -6.31 -12.13
CA GLN A 108 -14.87 -7.70 -11.68
C GLN A 108 -16.25 -8.34 -11.86
N LYS A 109 -17.33 -7.61 -11.56
CA LYS A 109 -18.70 -8.07 -11.84
C LYS A 109 -18.94 -8.29 -13.33
N ALA A 110 -18.54 -7.33 -14.18
CA ALA A 110 -18.69 -7.47 -15.63
C ALA A 110 -17.93 -8.67 -16.18
N LEU A 111 -16.73 -8.96 -15.65
CA LEU A 111 -15.97 -10.15 -15.99
C LEU A 111 -16.69 -11.44 -15.55
N ALA A 112 -17.20 -11.48 -14.32
CA ALA A 112 -17.94 -12.64 -13.80
C ALA A 112 -19.24 -12.90 -14.57
N SER A 113 -19.91 -11.85 -15.04
CA SER A 113 -21.12 -11.94 -15.88
C SER A 113 -20.83 -12.14 -17.38
N ASN A 114 -19.56 -12.38 -17.75
CA ASN A 114 -19.08 -12.55 -19.12
C ASN A 114 -19.48 -11.39 -20.09
N ASN A 115 -19.65 -10.18 -19.56
CA ASN A 115 -19.98 -9.00 -20.35
C ASN A 115 -18.70 -8.31 -20.83
N GLU A 116 -18.19 -8.74 -21.99
CA GLU A 116 -16.90 -8.34 -22.52
C GLU A 116 -16.82 -6.84 -22.87
N SER A 117 -17.88 -6.28 -23.47
CA SER A 117 -17.92 -4.87 -23.88
C SER A 117 -17.84 -3.95 -22.67
N LEU A 118 -18.65 -4.22 -21.64
CA LEU A 118 -18.63 -3.47 -20.39
C LEU A 118 -17.30 -3.64 -19.65
N TYR A 119 -16.75 -4.86 -19.65
CA TYR A 119 -15.43 -5.12 -19.07
C TYR A 119 -14.33 -4.26 -19.71
N LYS A 120 -14.28 -4.18 -21.05
CA LYS A 120 -13.29 -3.36 -21.78
C LYS A 120 -13.40 -1.88 -21.42
N ILE A 121 -14.62 -1.34 -21.37
CA ILE A 121 -14.87 0.05 -20.98
C ILE A 121 -14.38 0.32 -19.55
N LEU A 122 -14.75 -0.55 -18.61
CA LEU A 122 -14.37 -0.40 -17.19
C LEU A 122 -12.86 -0.58 -16.98
N ARG A 123 -12.21 -1.51 -17.70
CA ARG A 123 -10.75 -1.66 -17.70
C ARG A 123 -10.06 -0.36 -18.11
N ASN A 124 -10.54 0.28 -19.18
CA ASN A 124 -9.95 1.52 -19.66
C ASN A 124 -10.17 2.67 -18.66
N LYS A 125 -11.34 2.76 -18.04
CA LYS A 125 -11.62 3.74 -16.97
C LYS A 125 -10.69 3.55 -15.76
N VAL A 126 -10.48 2.31 -15.31
CA VAL A 126 -9.55 1.99 -14.21
C VAL A 126 -8.11 2.38 -14.56
N ASN A 127 -7.65 2.06 -15.77
CA ASN A 127 -6.30 2.40 -16.21
C ASN A 127 -6.07 3.92 -16.30
N ARG A 128 -7.06 4.68 -16.80
CA ARG A 128 -7.02 6.14 -16.82
C ARG A 128 -6.93 6.73 -15.42
N GLY A 129 -7.74 6.24 -14.48
CA GLY A 129 -7.69 6.68 -13.08
C GLY A 129 -6.32 6.44 -12.43
N ARG A 130 -5.67 5.32 -12.76
CA ARG A 130 -4.30 5.03 -12.30
C ARG A 130 -3.28 6.00 -12.91
N SER A 131 -3.36 6.30 -14.21
CA SER A 131 -2.43 7.20 -14.90
C SER A 131 -2.51 8.63 -14.34
N ALA A 132 -3.73 9.14 -14.20
CA ALA A 132 -4.00 10.50 -13.71
C ALA A 132 -3.38 10.78 -12.33
N TYR A 133 -3.34 9.78 -11.44
CA TYR A 133 -2.67 9.93 -10.14
C TYR A 133 -1.16 10.20 -10.29
N TYR A 134 -0.47 9.41 -11.12
CA TYR A 134 0.98 9.59 -11.29
C TYR A 134 1.30 10.88 -12.04
N GLU A 135 0.50 11.24 -13.05
CA GLU A 135 0.63 12.53 -13.76
C GLU A 135 0.51 13.71 -12.79
N SER A 136 -0.50 13.70 -11.91
CA SER A 136 -0.64 14.71 -10.86
C SER A 136 0.56 14.72 -9.92
N LYS A 137 1.06 13.56 -9.49
CA LYS A 137 2.21 13.49 -8.57
C LYS A 137 3.52 13.94 -9.18
N VAL A 138 3.77 13.63 -10.44
CA VAL A 138 4.97 14.11 -11.16
C VAL A 138 4.91 15.62 -11.31
N LYS A 139 3.73 16.18 -11.62
CA LYS A 139 3.52 17.63 -11.68
C LYS A 139 3.78 18.29 -10.31
N ASP A 140 3.19 17.76 -9.24
CA ASP A 140 3.40 18.26 -7.87
C ASP A 140 4.90 18.31 -7.51
N LEU A 141 5.68 17.31 -7.93
CA LEU A 141 7.12 17.24 -7.69
C LEU A 141 7.92 18.25 -8.53
N GLY A 142 7.50 18.51 -9.77
CA GLY A 142 8.12 19.52 -10.64
C GLY A 142 7.91 20.95 -10.14
N ASP A 143 6.78 21.20 -9.48
CA ASP A 143 6.42 22.51 -8.92
C ASP A 143 7.11 22.78 -7.56
N THR A 144 7.64 21.74 -6.90
CA THR A 144 8.43 21.89 -5.66
C THR A 144 9.91 22.08 -5.98
N LYS A 145 10.47 23.26 -5.69
CA LYS A 145 11.92 23.44 -5.65
C LYS A 145 12.51 22.47 -4.61
N PRO A 146 13.60 21.72 -4.93
CA PRO A 146 14.26 20.90 -3.93
C PRO A 146 14.68 21.81 -2.76
N ARG A 147 14.53 21.32 -1.53
CA ARG A 147 15.12 21.98 -0.36
C ARG A 147 16.63 21.91 -0.50
N ASP A 148 17.28 23.06 -0.42
CA ASP A 148 18.74 23.18 -0.21
C ASP A 148 19.16 22.46 1.07
#